data_AF-A0A7J0CF73-F1
#
_entry.id   AF-A0A7J0CF73-F1
#
_cell.length_a   1.000
_cell.length_b   1.000
_cell.length_c   1.000
_cell.angle_alpha   90.00
_cell.angle_beta   90.00
_cell.angle_gamma   90.00
#
_symmetry.space_group_name_H-M   'P 1'
#
loop_
_entity.id
_entity.type
_entity.pdbx_description
1 polymer ?
#
loop_
_entity_poly.entity_id
_entity_poly.type
_entity_poly.pdbx_seq_one_letter_code
_entity_poly.pdbx_strand_id
1 'polypeptide(L)' 'MRESVRPLILRALEGAEDWAATATALNAHRQELLRLVREGRGAEAADLAEQHIRGLHGTLVEENPGE' A
#
# COMPACT_ATOMS: atom_id res chain seq x y z
N MET A 1 5.24 -15.92 -12.57
CA MET A 1 4.14 -16.06 -11.59
C MET A 1 4.02 -14.73 -10.86
N ARG A 2 2.94 -13.95 -11.03
CA ARG A 2 2.74 -12.75 -10.20
C ARG A 2 2.16 -13.26 -8.89
N GLU A 3 2.99 -13.32 -7.85
CA GLU A 3 2.50 -13.71 -6.53
C GLU A 3 1.35 -12.79 -6.13
N SER A 4 0.28 -13.40 -5.64
CA SER A 4 -0.88 -12.65 -5.18
C SER A 4 -0.49 -11.93 -3.88
N VAL A 5 -0.59 -10.60 -3.88
CA VAL A 5 -0.35 -9.76 -2.69
C VAL A 5 -1.46 -9.89 -1.64
N ARG A 6 -2.61 -10.49 -2.01
CA ARG A 6 -3.80 -10.64 -1.16
C ARG A 6 -3.53 -11.23 0.24
N PRO A 7 -2.83 -12.37 0.40
CA PRO A 7 -2.51 -12.91 1.73
C PRO A 7 -1.69 -11.94 2.59
N LEU A 8 -0.75 -11.21 2.00
CA LEU A 8 0.07 -10.23 2.73
C LEU A 8 -0.77 -9.02 3.18
N ILE A 9 -1.73 -8.59 2.35
CA ILE A 9 -2.67 -7.52 2.71
C ILE A 9 -3.49 -7.94 3.92
N LEU A 10 -4.08 -9.15 3.89
CA LEU A 10 -4.93 -9.63 4.97
C LEU A 10 -4.17 -9.73 6.29
N ARG A 11 -2.93 -10.26 6.26
CA ARG A 11 -2.08 -10.36 7.46
C ARG A 11 -1.72 -9.00 8.06
N ALA A 12 -1.47 -7.99 7.21
CA ALA A 12 -1.22 -6.64 7.69
C ALA A 12 -2.45 -6.01 8.35
N LEU A 13 -3.65 -6.27 7.81
CA LEU A 13 -4.91 -5.76 8.37
C LEU A 13 -5.28 -6.46 9.69
N GLU A 14 -4.92 -7.73 9.88
CA GLU A 14 -5.08 -8.45 11.15
C GLU A 14 -4.24 -7.82 12.29
N GLY A 15 -3.09 -7.23 11.98
CA GLY A 15 -2.22 -6.55 12.95
C GLY A 15 -2.58 -5.09 13.23
N ALA A 16 -3.59 -4.53 12.58
CA ALA A 16 -3.98 -3.13 12.77
C ALA A 16 -4.81 -2.96 14.05
N GLU A 17 -4.18 -2.42 15.10
CA GLU A 17 -4.85 -2.15 16.37
C GLU A 17 -5.87 -1.01 16.27
N ASP A 18 -5.57 0.04 15.50
CA ASP A 18 -6.48 1.16 15.23
C ASP A 18 -7.03 1.10 13.80
N TRP A 19 -8.11 0.34 13.65
CA TRP A 19 -8.78 0.19 12.37
C TRP A 19 -9.29 1.51 11.79
N ALA A 20 -9.75 2.45 12.62
CA ALA A 20 -10.31 3.70 12.15
C ALA A 20 -9.21 4.60 11.53
N ALA A 21 -8.04 4.66 12.17
CA ALA A 21 -6.87 5.34 11.64
C ALA A 21 -6.36 4.67 10.35
N THR A 22 -6.25 3.33 10.34
CA THR A 22 -5.83 2.57 9.16
C THR A 22 -6.77 2.79 7.97
N ALA A 23 -8.09 2.72 8.19
CA ALA A 23 -9.09 2.97 7.15
C ALA A 23 -9.03 4.40 6.60
N THR A 24 -8.79 5.38 7.47
CA THR A 24 -8.62 6.80 7.07
C THR A 24 -7.41 6.96 6.15
N ALA A 25 -6.25 6.42 6.52
CA ALA A 25 -5.04 6.47 5.71
C ALA A 25 -5.20 5.75 4.35
N LEU A 26 -5.83 4.56 4.35
CA LEU A 26 -6.13 3.80 3.14
C LEU A 26 -7.02 4.59 2.17
N ASN A 27 -8.05 5.26 2.70
CA ASN A 27 -8.96 6.06 1.88
C ASN A 27 -8.26 7.31 1.31
N ALA A 28 -7.39 7.97 2.09
CA ALA A 28 -6.61 9.11 1.62
C ALA A 28 -5.70 8.73 0.44
N HIS A 29 -4.95 7.63 0.55
CA HIS A 29 -4.13 7.11 -0.55
C HIS A 29 -4.97 6.79 -1.80
N ARG A 30 -6.17 6.22 -1.63
CA ARG A 30 -7.06 5.92 -2.76
C ARG A 30 -7.55 7.18 -3.46
N GLN A 31 -7.92 8.21 -2.70
CA GLN A 31 -8.37 9.49 -3.27
C GLN A 31 -7.25 10.16 -4.08
N GLU A 32 -6.02 10.14 -3.54
CA GLU A 32 -4.87 10.73 -4.21
C GLU A 32 -4.49 9.96 -5.48
N LEU A 33 -4.52 8.62 -5.45
CA LEU A 33 -4.30 7.80 -6.64
C LEU A 33 -5.32 8.11 -7.74
N LEU A 34 -6.61 8.23 -7.38
CA LEU A 34 -7.66 8.61 -8.32
C LEU A 34 -7.44 10.01 -8.90
N ARG A 35 -6.93 10.96 -8.09
CA ARG A 35 -6.58 12.31 -8.55
C ARG A 35 -5.45 12.26 -9.58
N LEU A 36 -4.35 11.58 -9.27
CA LEU A 36 -3.18 11.46 -10.15
C LEU A 36 -3.54 10.81 -11.50
N VAL A 37 -4.36 9.75 -11.47
CA VAL A 37 -4.84 9.11 -12.70
C VAL A 37 -5.68 10.06 -13.55
N ARG A 38 -6.57 10.84 -12.93
CA ARG A 38 -7.42 11.82 -13.64
C ARG A 38 -6.61 12.98 -14.24
N GLU A 39 -5.52 13.36 -13.59
CA GLU A 39 -4.58 14.38 -14.07
C GLU A 39 -3.59 13.85 -15.13
N GLY A 40 -3.64 12.55 -15.46
CA GLY A 40 -2.71 11.92 -16.41
C GLY A 40 -1.30 11.70 -15.85
N ARG A 41 -1.12 11.83 -14.53
CA ARG A 41 0.16 11.71 -13.82
C ARG A 41 0.47 10.25 -13.49
N GLY A 42 0.61 9.44 -14.54
CA GLY A 42 0.70 7.98 -14.44
C GLY A 42 1.92 7.46 -13.65
N ALA A 43 3.08 8.11 -13.79
CA ALA A 43 4.28 7.72 -13.05
C ALA A 43 4.09 7.92 -11.53
N GLU A 44 3.59 9.08 -11.13
CA GLU A 44 3.34 9.40 -9.72
C GLU A 44 2.22 8.53 -9.13
N ALA A 45 1.21 8.19 -9.93
CA ALA A 45 0.18 7.22 -9.54
C ALA A 45 0.77 5.82 -9.32
N ALA A 46 1.73 5.40 -10.14
CA ALA A 46 2.40 4.11 -9.98
C ALA A 46 3.28 4.07 -8.72
N ASP A 47 4.04 5.14 -8.48
CA ASP A 47 4.87 5.27 -7.27
C ASP A 47 4.00 5.23 -6.01
N LEU A 48 2.88 5.96 -6.00
CA LEU A 48 1.93 5.94 -4.88
C LEU A 48 1.27 4.57 -4.70
N ALA A 49 0.95 3.86 -5.78
CA ALA A 49 0.41 2.50 -5.69
C ALA A 49 1.42 1.54 -5.07
N GLU A 50 2.68 1.62 -5.47
CA GLU A 50 3.76 0.83 -4.91
C GLU A 50 3.95 1.15 -3.42
N GLN A 51 3.96 2.43 -3.05
CA GLN A 51 4.08 2.86 -1.66
C GLN A 51 2.87 2.43 -0.81
N HIS A 52 1.66 2.45 -1.37
CA HIS A 52 0.44 1.97 -0.70
C HIS A 52 0.50 0.47 -0.44
N ILE A 53 0.93 -0.32 -1.43
CA ILE A 53 1.05 -1.77 -1.34
C ILE A 53 2.19 -2.14 -0.38
N ARG A 54 3.40 -1.59 -0.58
CA ARG A 54 4.56 -1.83 0.28
C ARG A 54 4.38 -1.30 1.68
N GLY A 55 3.75 -0.14 1.88
CA GLY A 55 3.46 0.42 3.19
C GLY A 55 2.46 -0.41 3.99
N LEU A 56 1.49 -1.05 3.31
CA LEU A 56 0.66 -2.08 3.94
C LEU A 56 1.45 -3.34 4.26
N HIS A 57 2.36 -3.74 3.37
CA HIS A 57 3.23 -4.91 3.56
C HIS A 57 4.47 -4.64 4.41
N GLY A 58 4.68 -3.41 4.87
CA GLY A 58 5.94 -2.91 5.44
C GLY A 58 6.28 -3.44 6.83
N THR A 59 5.43 -4.28 7.40
CA THR A 59 5.74 -5.15 8.54
C THR A 59 6.28 -6.52 8.14
N LEU A 60 6.48 -6.80 6.84
CA LEU A 60 7.02 -8.08 6.32
C LEU A 60 8.27 -7.94 5.45
N VAL A 61 8.71 -6.71 5.16
CA VAL A 61 10.04 -6.50 4.57
C VAL A 61 10.77 -5.52 5.47
N GLU A 62 11.25 -6.04 6.60
CA GLU A 62 12.60 -5.62 7.02
C GLU A 62 13.46 -5.77 5.76
N GLU A 63 14.07 -4.67 5.34
CA GLU A 63 15.10 -4.70 4.32
C GLU A 63 16.01 -5.85 4.67
N ASN A 64 16.08 -6.89 3.84
CA ASN A 64 17.01 -7.97 4.05
C ASN A 64 18.41 -7.33 4.03
N PRO A 65 19.10 -7.14 5.17
CA PRO A 65 20.40 -6.52 5.19
C PRO A 65 21.37 -7.66 4.86
N GLY A 66 21.53 -7.92 3.57
CA GLY A 66 22.46 -8.89 3.02
C GLY A 66 21.81 -10.10 2.37
N GLU A 67 21.78 -10.10 1.03
CA GLU A 67 22.61 -10.97 0.18
C GLU A 67 22.89 -10.26 -1.15
#